data_AF-A0A9J7IXT7-F1
#
_entry.id   AF-A0A9J7IXT7-F1
#
_cell.length_a   1.000
_cell.length_b   1.000
_cell.length_c   1.000
_cell.angle_alpha   90.00
_cell.angle_beta   90.00
_cell.angle_gamma   90.00
#
_symmetry.space_group_name_H-M   'P 1'
#
loop_
_entity.id
_entity.type
_entity.pdbx_description
1 polymer ?
#
loop_
_entity_poly.entity_id
_entity_poly.type
_entity_poly.pdbx_seq_one_letter_code
_entity_poly.pdbx_strand_id
1 'polypeptide(L)'
;MNNVLCIFIINGHYLKECLCAMHPSPTESIEELSLQYEDDRNAMIAVADKDNFITYDEFYDELDNRLGIEQSMNMIFFGPPSSFLRLDADSILHILTQTKKYMIPIGRALLAWDIVTDGKTAAFLQGREYLAFGSLLDVVPEEDLYYVNFGDPSVLNHFSSHFIKLQPRKYGILASAYRRYYGDSWYHNSSFINELGYLLCGFPPSDLAKISPTIFKEISFETLSKTGKCNIKQAKALYSIAIHRDAYGEPYKWSSHEIGRLSALFTCIPKIDISSIQLEAVTAISPEVLTAMNKEKLEYFTKQQILRMNPKTRRIYILRMQLKNTYNMNDVARQSGNSRTINQNIVLPFPLIIVTLTYFDF
;
A
#
# COMPACT_ATOMS: atom_id res chain seq x y z
N MET A 1 2.57 39.24 -46.82
CA MET A 1 3.19 39.00 -45.49
C MET A 1 2.95 37.55 -45.14
N ASN A 2 4.03 36.84 -44.82
CA ASN A 2 4.05 35.39 -44.69
C ASN A 2 3.36 34.93 -43.40
N ASN A 3 2.37 34.04 -43.52
CA ASN A 3 1.82 33.32 -42.38
C ASN A 3 2.60 32.01 -42.20
N VAL A 4 3.24 31.85 -41.05
CA VAL A 4 3.86 30.59 -40.62
C VAL A 4 2.80 29.77 -39.88
N LEU A 5 2.54 28.57 -40.38
CA LEU A 5 1.63 27.60 -39.78
C LEU A 5 2.45 26.61 -38.94
N CYS A 6 2.30 26.63 -37.62
CA CYS A 6 2.81 25.57 -36.75
C CYS A 6 1.64 24.74 -36.23
N ILE A 7 1.64 23.44 -36.56
CA ILE A 7 0.69 22.45 -36.05
C ILE A 7 1.44 21.54 -35.07
N PHE A 8 0.97 21.45 -33.83
CA PHE A 8 1.34 20.39 -32.90
C PHE A 8 0.18 19.40 -32.77
N ILE A 9 0.45 18.12 -32.95
CA ILE A 9 -0.51 17.01 -32.74
C ILE A 9 -0.06 16.23 -31.51
N ILE A 10 -0.87 16.21 -30.45
CA ILE A 10 -0.78 15.22 -29.39
C ILE A 10 -2.20 14.75 -29.02
N ASN A 11 -2.45 13.45 -29.21
CA ASN A 11 -3.53 12.63 -28.64
C ASN A 11 -4.94 13.24 -28.53
N GLY A 12 -5.65 13.27 -29.66
CA GLY A 12 -7.02 12.74 -29.70
C GLY A 12 -8.16 13.57 -29.09
N HIS A 13 -8.01 14.87 -28.82
CA HIS A 13 -9.14 15.74 -28.47
C HIS A 13 -9.15 17.03 -29.30
N TYR A 14 -10.30 17.34 -29.92
CA TYR A 14 -10.53 18.58 -30.67
C TYR A 14 -10.63 19.77 -29.71
N LEU A 15 -9.80 20.80 -29.92
CA LEU A 15 -9.93 22.11 -29.28
C LEU A 15 -10.72 23.06 -30.19
N LYS A 16 -11.67 23.76 -29.57
CA LYS A 16 -12.59 24.73 -30.17
C LYS A 16 -11.83 26.02 -30.51
N GLU A 17 -12.08 26.56 -31.70
CA GLU A 17 -11.50 27.82 -32.20
C GLU A 17 -11.83 29.01 -31.28
N CYS A 18 -10.80 29.80 -30.93
CA CYS A 18 -10.97 31.16 -30.42
C CYS A 18 -10.41 32.14 -31.45
N LEU A 19 -11.32 32.85 -32.15
CA LEU A 19 -10.99 34.04 -32.92
C LEU A 19 -10.83 35.22 -31.94
N CYS A 20 -9.61 35.71 -31.77
CA CYS A 20 -9.40 37.05 -31.22
C CYS A 20 -9.33 38.05 -32.37
N ALA A 21 -10.42 38.79 -32.58
CA ALA A 21 -10.39 39.99 -33.40
C ALA A 21 -9.63 41.09 -32.64
N MET A 22 -8.48 41.51 -33.16
CA MET A 22 -7.83 42.73 -32.69
C MET A 22 -8.62 43.94 -33.21
N HIS A 23 -9.31 44.62 -32.30
CA HIS A 23 -9.78 45.98 -32.53
C HIS A 23 -8.57 46.93 -32.40
N PRO A 24 -8.33 47.83 -33.36
CA PRO A 24 -7.38 48.92 -33.17
C PRO A 24 -7.98 49.90 -32.16
N SER A 25 -7.34 50.05 -30.99
CA SER A 25 -7.65 51.11 -30.05
C SER A 25 -7.19 52.47 -30.62
N PRO A 26 -7.96 53.55 -30.45
CA PRO A 26 -7.50 54.88 -30.81
C PRO A 26 -6.31 55.25 -29.93
N THR A 27 -5.27 55.83 -30.54
CA THR A 27 -4.16 56.45 -29.82
C THR A 27 -4.70 57.64 -29.04
N GLU A 28 -4.81 57.48 -27.72
CA GLU A 28 -5.07 58.60 -26.80
C GLU A 28 -3.96 59.64 -26.95
N SER A 29 -4.36 60.90 -26.88
CA SER A 29 -3.45 62.02 -27.08
C SER A 29 -2.47 62.11 -25.92
N ILE A 30 -1.25 62.59 -26.20
CA ILE A 30 -0.17 62.71 -25.20
C ILE A 30 -0.55 63.62 -24.02
N GLU A 31 -1.54 64.49 -24.22
CA GLU A 31 -2.09 65.40 -23.22
C GLU A 31 -3.03 64.68 -22.24
N GLU A 32 -3.84 63.72 -22.69
CA GLU A 32 -4.68 62.86 -21.83
C GLU A 32 -3.84 61.92 -20.95
N LEU A 33 -2.77 61.35 -21.51
CA LEU A 33 -1.80 60.54 -20.76
C LEU A 33 -1.09 61.34 -19.66
N SER A 34 -0.90 62.65 -19.84
CA SER A 34 -0.27 63.52 -18.84
C SER A 34 -1.19 63.86 -17.67
N LEU A 35 -2.49 64.04 -17.94
CA LEU A 35 -3.53 64.27 -16.93
C LEU A 35 -3.76 63.02 -16.08
N GLN A 36 -3.79 61.84 -16.70
CA GLN A 36 -3.91 60.56 -15.99
C GLN A 36 -2.72 60.33 -15.02
N TYR A 37 -1.51 60.72 -15.43
CA TYR A 37 -0.31 60.56 -14.62
C TYR A 37 -0.25 61.51 -13.42
N GLU A 38 -0.80 62.73 -13.54
CA GLU A 38 -0.89 63.66 -12.42
C GLU A 38 -1.98 63.24 -11.41
N ASP A 39 -3.11 62.69 -11.89
CA ASP A 39 -4.15 62.15 -11.01
C ASP A 39 -3.69 60.90 -10.26
N ASP A 40 -2.97 59.97 -10.93
CA ASP A 40 -2.39 58.79 -10.28
C ASP A 40 -1.29 59.17 -9.26
N ARG A 41 -0.51 60.22 -9.58
CA ARG A 41 0.52 60.74 -8.66
C ARG A 41 -0.10 61.43 -7.44
N ASN A 42 -1.19 62.17 -7.62
CA ASN A 42 -1.91 62.81 -6.52
C ASN A 42 -2.69 61.79 -5.67
N ALA A 43 -3.15 60.68 -6.27
CA ALA A 43 -3.75 59.56 -5.53
C ALA A 43 -2.74 58.80 -4.65
N MET A 44 -1.45 58.78 -5.01
CA MET A 44 -0.40 58.14 -4.19
C MET A 44 0.16 59.02 -3.06
N ILE A 45 -0.10 60.33 -3.03
CA ILE A 45 0.48 61.27 -2.05
C ILE A 45 -0.46 61.52 -0.84
N ALA A 46 -1.72 61.06 -0.89
CA ALA A 46 -2.72 61.35 0.15
C ALA A 46 -3.02 60.19 1.12
N VAL A 47 -2.08 59.26 1.37
CA VAL A 47 -2.21 58.28 2.46
C VAL A 47 -0.88 58.15 3.21
N ALA A 48 -0.47 59.24 3.85
CA ALA A 48 0.49 59.19 4.94
C ALA A 48 -0.23 59.64 6.22
N ASP A 49 -0.12 58.80 7.24
CA ASP A 49 -0.43 59.08 8.64
C ASP A 49 -1.91 59.27 9.01
N LYS A 50 -2.57 58.14 9.26
CA LYS A 50 -3.11 57.78 10.59
C LYS A 50 -3.87 56.44 10.54
N ASP A 51 -3.55 55.59 11.50
CA ASP A 51 -4.40 54.50 12.01
C ASP A 51 -4.95 53.50 10.99
N ASN A 52 -4.09 52.60 10.49
CA ASN A 52 -4.51 51.28 10.03
C ASN A 52 -3.65 50.20 10.68
N PHE A 53 -3.89 50.00 11.99
CA PHE A 53 -3.72 48.71 12.65
C PHE A 53 -4.91 47.77 12.30
N ILE A 54 -5.41 47.85 11.06
CA ILE A 54 -6.36 46.91 10.50
C ILE A 54 -5.56 45.70 10.03
N THR A 55 -5.19 44.92 11.06
CA THR A 55 -5.51 43.50 11.16
C THR A 55 -5.23 42.68 9.91
N TYR A 56 -3.99 42.18 9.86
CA TYR A 56 -3.72 40.87 9.26
C TYR A 56 -4.78 39.83 9.69
N ASP A 57 -5.31 39.95 10.91
CA ASP A 57 -6.38 39.11 11.45
C ASP A 57 -7.70 39.22 10.66
N GLU A 58 -8.10 40.40 10.15
CA GLU A 58 -9.34 40.54 9.35
C GLU A 58 -9.18 39.94 7.96
N PHE A 59 -7.98 40.01 7.39
CA PHE A 59 -7.66 39.33 6.13
C PHE A 59 -7.73 37.81 6.28
N TYR A 60 -7.25 37.26 7.41
CA TYR A 60 -7.36 35.83 7.69
C TYR A 60 -8.80 35.42 8.04
N ASP A 61 -9.54 36.23 8.78
CA ASP A 61 -10.95 35.98 9.08
C ASP A 61 -11.81 35.97 7.80
N GLU A 62 -11.54 36.85 6.84
CA GLU A 62 -12.26 36.85 5.55
C GLU A 62 -11.84 35.67 4.65
N LEU A 63 -10.56 35.27 4.70
CA LEU A 63 -10.06 34.11 3.97
C LEU A 63 -10.65 32.79 4.53
N ASP A 64 -10.67 32.65 5.86
CA ASP A 64 -11.22 31.47 6.54
C ASP A 64 -12.73 31.35 6.35
N ASN A 65 -13.45 32.48 6.26
CA ASN A 65 -14.88 32.48 5.96
C ASN A 65 -15.23 32.09 4.50
N ARG A 66 -14.26 32.17 3.57
CA ARG A 66 -14.47 31.82 2.15
C ARG A 66 -13.98 30.43 1.76
N LEU A 67 -13.10 29.82 2.55
CA LEU A 67 -12.57 28.49 2.28
C LEU A 67 -13.59 27.43 2.70
N GLY A 68 -14.27 26.82 1.73
CA GLY A 68 -15.02 25.58 1.99
C GLY A 68 -14.10 24.52 2.62
N ILE A 69 -14.64 23.60 3.41
CA ILE A 69 -13.90 22.57 4.18
C ILE A 69 -12.88 21.79 3.33
N GLU A 70 -13.13 21.64 2.03
CA GLU A 70 -12.20 20.99 1.09
C GLU A 70 -10.99 21.86 0.71
N GLN A 71 -11.12 23.18 0.74
CA GLN A 71 -10.05 24.14 0.44
C GLN A 71 -9.19 24.45 1.69
N SER A 72 -9.75 24.38 2.90
CA SER A 72 -8.98 24.56 4.14
C SER A 72 -7.99 23.41 4.38
N MET A 73 -8.38 22.16 4.07
CA MET A 73 -7.46 21.02 4.04
C MET A 73 -6.30 21.23 3.06
N ASN A 74 -6.57 21.87 1.92
CA ASN A 74 -5.51 22.21 0.96
C ASN A 74 -4.58 23.29 1.50
N MET A 75 -5.08 24.27 2.24
CA MET A 75 -4.25 25.28 2.89
C MET A 75 -3.37 24.68 3.99
N ILE A 76 -3.88 23.74 4.78
CA ILE A 76 -3.12 23.10 5.87
C ILE A 76 -2.01 22.21 5.31
N PHE A 77 -2.29 21.36 4.32
CA PHE A 77 -1.30 20.44 3.78
C PHE A 77 -0.46 21.00 2.64
N PHE A 78 -0.99 21.91 1.82
CA PHE A 78 -0.33 22.48 0.64
C PHE A 78 -0.04 23.98 0.74
N GLY A 79 -0.44 24.66 1.82
CA GLY A 79 -0.03 26.04 2.10
C GLY A 79 1.42 26.14 2.60
N PRO A 80 1.86 27.29 3.13
CA PRO A 80 3.23 27.48 3.62
C PRO A 80 3.50 26.65 4.89
N PRO A 81 4.76 26.25 5.17
CA PRO A 81 5.11 25.49 6.38
C PRO A 81 4.67 26.12 7.69
N SER A 82 4.73 27.45 7.76
CA SER A 82 4.36 28.26 8.92
C SER A 82 2.92 28.07 9.37
N SER A 83 1.96 27.88 8.45
CA SER A 83 0.56 27.64 8.81
C SER A 83 0.37 26.33 9.55
N PHE A 84 1.13 25.31 9.19
CA PHE A 84 1.06 23.98 9.82
C PHE A 84 1.68 23.98 11.22
N LEU A 85 2.73 24.77 11.44
CA LEU A 85 3.39 24.91 12.75
C LEU A 85 2.51 25.59 13.81
N ARG A 86 1.39 26.22 13.42
CA ARG A 86 0.43 26.83 14.36
C ARG A 86 -0.53 25.82 14.97
N LEU A 87 -0.62 24.62 14.40
CA LEU A 87 -1.51 23.57 14.88
C LEU A 87 -0.90 22.86 16.09
N ASP A 88 -1.73 22.63 17.10
CA ASP A 88 -1.38 21.78 18.22
C ASP A 88 -1.39 20.29 17.83
N ALA A 89 -0.74 19.46 18.65
CA ALA A 89 -0.61 18.03 18.38
C ALA A 89 -1.96 17.31 18.24
N ASP A 90 -2.96 17.64 19.07
CA ASP A 90 -4.27 16.98 19.02
C ASP A 90 -5.02 17.34 17.73
N SER A 91 -4.97 18.61 17.30
CA SER A 91 -5.50 19.03 15.99
C SER A 91 -4.83 18.29 14.84
N ILE A 92 -3.50 18.16 14.84
CA ILE A 92 -2.76 17.41 13.82
C ILE A 92 -3.22 15.95 13.77
N LEU A 93 -3.30 15.28 14.93
CA LEU A 93 -3.75 13.89 15.02
C LEU A 93 -5.18 13.71 14.48
N HIS A 94 -6.07 14.65 14.79
CA HIS A 94 -7.44 14.66 14.28
C HIS A 94 -7.47 14.77 12.75
N ILE A 95 -6.75 15.74 12.19
CA ILE A 95 -6.65 15.97 10.75
C ILE A 95 -6.05 14.75 10.06
N LEU A 96 -4.94 14.21 10.59
CA LEU A 96 -4.30 13.02 10.05
C LEU A 96 -5.30 11.87 10.00
N THR A 97 -6.07 11.63 11.06
CA THR A 97 -7.06 10.54 11.13
C THR A 97 -8.10 10.63 10.02
N GLN A 98 -8.58 11.83 9.68
CA GLN A 98 -9.59 12.04 8.64
C GLN A 98 -9.01 12.13 7.22
N THR A 99 -7.72 12.37 7.10
CA THR A 99 -7.06 12.59 5.80
C THR A 99 -6.55 11.29 5.19
N LYS A 100 -6.75 11.13 3.89
CA LYS A 100 -6.19 10.01 3.12
C LYS A 100 -4.67 10.11 3.10
N LYS A 101 -3.97 9.14 3.70
CA LYS A 101 -2.52 9.18 3.94
C LYS A 101 -1.67 9.44 2.69
N TYR A 102 -2.08 8.92 1.53
CA TYR A 102 -1.34 9.10 0.28
C TYR A 102 -1.40 10.52 -0.29
N MET A 103 -2.27 11.39 0.23
CA MET A 103 -2.36 12.80 -0.17
C MET A 103 -1.44 13.71 0.64
N ILE A 104 -0.88 13.21 1.75
CA ILE A 104 -0.07 14.01 2.66
C ILE A 104 1.38 14.01 2.15
N PRO A 105 1.97 15.19 1.83
CA PRO A 105 3.35 15.27 1.40
C PRO A 105 4.31 14.76 2.49
N ILE A 106 5.43 14.15 2.07
CA ILE A 106 6.43 13.60 3.00
C ILE A 106 6.91 14.63 4.02
N GLY A 107 7.22 15.85 3.56
CA GLY A 107 7.64 16.94 4.45
C GLY A 107 6.59 17.30 5.50
N ARG A 108 5.29 17.17 5.18
CA ARG A 108 4.19 17.40 6.13
C ARG A 108 4.06 16.29 7.14
N ALA A 109 4.25 15.04 6.71
CA ALA A 109 4.26 13.91 7.63
C ALA A 109 5.43 14.01 8.63
N LEU A 110 6.61 14.45 8.18
CA LEU A 110 7.76 14.68 9.07
C LEU A 110 7.54 15.85 10.03
N LEU A 111 7.01 16.98 9.56
CA LEU A 111 6.64 18.10 10.43
C LEU A 111 5.57 17.71 11.44
N ALA A 112 4.55 16.96 11.01
CA ALA A 112 3.51 16.44 11.90
C ALA A 112 4.11 15.54 12.96
N TRP A 113 5.06 14.68 12.58
CA TRP A 113 5.75 13.80 13.50
C TRP A 113 6.51 14.60 14.56
N ASP A 114 7.31 15.57 14.14
CA ASP A 114 8.12 16.43 15.03
C ASP A 114 7.25 17.23 16.02
N ILE A 115 6.12 17.76 15.57
CA ILE A 115 5.17 18.48 16.44
C ILE A 115 4.51 17.52 17.45
N VAL A 116 4.06 16.35 16.99
CA VAL A 116 3.39 15.36 17.86
C VAL A 116 4.36 14.76 18.88
N THR A 117 5.63 14.59 18.51
CA THR A 117 6.66 14.13 19.45
C THR A 117 7.26 15.26 20.27
N ASP A 118 6.92 16.53 20.01
CA ASP A 118 7.52 17.71 20.64
C ASP A 118 9.05 17.71 20.52
N GLY A 119 9.56 17.29 19.34
CA GLY A 119 10.99 17.10 19.07
C GLY A 119 11.66 15.97 19.87
N LYS A 120 10.89 15.14 20.58
CA LYS A 120 11.39 14.00 21.36
C LYS A 120 11.23 12.70 20.59
N THR A 121 11.62 11.59 21.22
CA THR A 121 11.49 10.24 20.65
C THR A 121 10.07 9.69 20.74
N ALA A 122 9.77 8.65 19.97
CA ALA A 122 8.47 7.94 19.98
C ALA A 122 8.09 7.24 21.31
N ALA A 123 8.95 7.33 22.34
CA ALA A 123 8.78 6.66 23.64
C ALA A 123 7.57 7.13 24.44
N PHE A 124 7.03 8.32 24.16
CA PHE A 124 5.87 8.88 24.87
C PHE A 124 4.55 8.69 24.11
N LEU A 125 4.61 8.21 22.86
CA LEU A 125 3.43 8.02 22.04
C LEU A 125 2.68 6.75 22.45
N GLN A 126 1.35 6.81 22.36
CA GLN A 126 0.44 5.70 22.64
C GLN A 126 -0.12 5.15 21.32
N GLY A 127 -0.98 4.13 21.40
CA GLY A 127 -1.58 3.52 20.20
C GLY A 127 -2.36 4.50 19.33
N ARG A 128 -2.93 5.57 19.90
CA ARG A 128 -3.74 6.56 19.15
C ARG A 128 -2.89 7.35 18.15
N GLU A 129 -1.66 7.71 18.50
CA GLU A 129 -0.77 8.48 17.61
C GLU A 129 -0.32 7.61 16.44
N TYR A 130 0.08 6.36 16.68
CA TYR A 130 0.45 5.44 15.60
C TYR A 130 -0.74 5.14 14.66
N LEU A 131 -1.96 5.04 15.19
CA LEU A 131 -3.17 4.92 14.40
C LEU A 131 -3.38 6.13 13.48
N ALA A 132 -3.20 7.34 14.01
CA ALA A 132 -3.33 8.57 13.24
C ALA A 132 -2.28 8.67 12.13
N PHE A 133 -1.04 8.23 12.34
CA PHE A 133 -0.03 8.20 11.26
C PHE A 133 -0.27 7.08 10.25
N GLY A 134 -0.58 5.87 10.70
CA GLY A 134 -0.81 4.71 9.84
C GLY A 134 0.34 4.47 8.86
N SER A 135 0.07 4.49 7.54
CA SER A 135 1.12 4.28 6.52
C SER A 135 2.14 5.42 6.43
N LEU A 136 1.89 6.58 7.05
CA LEU A 136 2.88 7.67 7.12
C LEU A 136 4.07 7.31 8.00
N LEU A 137 3.95 6.29 8.87
CA LEU A 137 5.08 5.78 9.64
C LEU A 137 6.22 5.25 8.75
N ASP A 138 5.98 5.00 7.45
CA ASP A 138 7.02 4.59 6.53
C ASP A 138 8.07 5.70 6.28
N VAL A 139 7.66 6.97 6.39
CA VAL A 139 8.56 8.12 6.17
C VAL A 139 9.21 8.64 7.46
N VAL A 140 8.67 8.27 8.62
CA VAL A 140 9.22 8.63 9.94
C VAL A 140 10.64 8.07 10.10
N PRO A 141 11.61 8.77 10.71
CA PRO A 141 12.97 8.26 10.92
C PRO A 141 13.01 6.89 11.64
N GLU A 142 13.98 6.04 11.27
CA GLU A 142 14.10 4.71 11.90
C GLU A 142 14.54 4.81 13.36
N GLU A 143 15.34 5.82 13.66
CA GLU A 143 15.86 6.15 14.98
C GLU A 143 14.71 6.39 15.95
N ASP A 144 13.69 7.14 15.53
CA ASP A 144 12.52 7.42 16.36
C ASP A 144 11.67 6.17 16.57
N LEU A 145 11.47 5.37 15.52
CA LEU A 145 10.71 4.12 15.60
C LEU A 145 11.38 3.06 16.48
N TYR A 146 12.70 3.13 16.66
CA TYR A 146 13.42 2.26 17.59
C TYR A 146 13.03 2.53 19.07
N TYR A 147 12.54 3.74 19.37
CA TYR A 147 12.12 4.14 20.71
C TYR A 147 10.62 3.94 21.00
N VAL A 148 9.87 3.34 20.07
CA VAL A 148 8.44 3.01 20.25
C VAL A 148 8.22 2.27 21.57
N ASN A 149 7.27 2.76 22.38
CA ASN A 149 7.00 2.21 23.71
C ASN A 149 6.07 0.99 23.66
N PHE A 150 6.66 -0.19 23.42
CA PHE A 150 5.90 -1.45 23.45
C PHE A 150 5.45 -1.87 24.86
N GLY A 151 5.90 -1.19 25.92
CA GLY A 151 5.35 -1.40 27.27
C GLY A 151 3.90 -0.95 27.42
N ASP A 152 3.42 -0.06 26.54
CA ASP A 152 1.99 0.28 26.44
C ASP A 152 1.25 -0.77 25.59
N PRO A 153 0.26 -1.50 26.15
CA PRO A 153 -0.50 -2.51 25.43
C PRO A 153 -1.22 -1.98 24.18
N SER A 154 -1.60 -0.69 24.17
CA SER A 154 -2.28 -0.07 23.02
C SER A 154 -1.36 0.03 21.80
N VAL A 155 -0.06 0.26 22.03
CA VAL A 155 0.97 0.34 20.99
C VAL A 155 1.24 -1.05 20.41
N LEU A 156 1.45 -2.05 21.26
CA LEU A 156 1.66 -3.42 20.81
C LEU A 156 0.44 -3.92 20.02
N ASN A 157 -0.77 -3.71 20.54
CA ASN A 157 -2.00 -4.10 19.87
C ASN A 157 -2.18 -3.42 18.50
N HIS A 158 -1.78 -2.14 18.37
CA HIS A 158 -1.83 -1.45 17.10
C HIS A 158 -1.00 -2.17 16.03
N PHE A 159 0.28 -2.44 16.31
CA PHE A 159 1.20 -3.09 15.37
C PHE A 159 0.95 -4.59 15.17
N SER A 160 0.35 -5.28 16.15
CA SER A 160 0.07 -6.71 16.06
C SER A 160 -1.23 -7.01 15.30
N SER A 161 -2.23 -6.15 15.45
CA SER A 161 -3.57 -6.36 14.89
C SER A 161 -3.74 -5.73 13.50
N HIS A 162 -3.07 -4.62 13.21
CA HIS A 162 -3.25 -3.88 11.95
C HIS A 162 -2.05 -4.05 11.04
N PHE A 163 -2.30 -4.48 9.78
CA PHE A 163 -1.25 -4.47 8.77
C PHE A 163 -1.04 -3.06 8.26
N ILE A 164 0.09 -2.46 8.63
CA ILE A 164 0.53 -1.16 8.16
C ILE A 164 1.44 -1.39 6.97
N LYS A 165 1.22 -0.64 5.88
CA LYS A 165 2.03 -0.75 4.66
C LYS A 165 3.40 -0.08 4.86
N LEU A 166 4.23 -0.68 5.70
CA LEU A 166 5.60 -0.24 5.97
C LEU A 166 6.58 -1.07 5.14
N GLN A 167 7.73 -0.49 4.88
CA GLN A 167 8.87 -1.21 4.34
C GLN A 167 9.29 -2.34 5.30
N PRO A 168 9.75 -3.49 4.78
CA PRO A 168 10.18 -4.60 5.61
C PRO A 168 11.28 -4.22 6.62
N ARG A 169 12.13 -3.25 6.27
CA ARG A 169 13.17 -2.71 7.16
C ARG A 169 12.57 -2.07 8.42
N LYS A 170 11.49 -1.30 8.29
CA LYS A 170 10.78 -0.64 9.40
C LYS A 170 10.19 -1.66 10.37
N TYR A 171 9.62 -2.75 9.86
CA TYR A 171 9.18 -3.87 10.71
C TYR A 171 10.33 -4.49 11.49
N GLY A 172 11.54 -4.58 10.92
CA GLY A 172 12.74 -5.02 11.64
C GLY A 172 13.16 -4.07 12.76
N ILE A 173 13.04 -2.76 12.55
CA ILE A 173 13.26 -1.76 13.60
C ILE A 173 12.24 -1.90 14.73
N LEU A 174 10.95 -2.04 14.39
CA LEU A 174 9.88 -2.25 15.37
C LEU A 174 10.08 -3.56 16.16
N ALA A 175 10.50 -4.64 15.52
CA ALA A 175 10.85 -5.88 16.22
C ALA A 175 12.05 -5.71 17.16
N SER A 176 13.04 -4.90 16.76
CA SER A 176 14.19 -4.57 17.61
C SER A 176 13.78 -3.71 18.81
N ALA A 177 12.86 -2.76 18.61
CA ALA A 177 12.25 -1.98 19.68
C ALA A 177 11.44 -2.87 20.65
N TYR A 178 10.69 -3.86 20.14
CA TYR A 178 10.01 -4.84 20.99
C TYR A 178 10.99 -5.64 21.85
N ARG A 179 12.10 -6.13 21.25
CA ARG A 179 13.18 -6.84 21.98
C ARG A 179 13.83 -5.98 23.05
N ARG A 180 13.95 -4.66 22.84
CA ARG A 180 14.45 -3.74 23.87
C ARG A 180 13.59 -3.73 25.12
N TYR A 181 12.26 -3.87 24.99
CA TYR A 181 11.33 -3.89 26.13
C TYR A 181 11.19 -5.27 26.78
N TYR A 182 10.99 -6.31 25.97
CA TYR A 182 10.65 -7.66 26.46
C TYR A 182 11.83 -8.64 26.46
N GLY A 183 12.99 -8.23 25.93
CA GLY A 183 14.17 -9.07 25.81
C GLY A 183 14.07 -10.11 24.69
N ASP A 184 14.97 -11.10 24.76
CA ASP A 184 15.15 -12.12 23.74
C ASP A 184 14.37 -13.42 24.01
N SER A 185 13.56 -13.49 25.07
CA SER A 185 12.87 -14.73 25.48
C SER A 185 11.49 -14.94 24.86
N TRP A 186 11.04 -14.04 23.99
CA TRP A 186 9.69 -14.04 23.41
C TRP A 186 9.33 -15.34 22.66
N TYR A 187 10.30 -16.04 22.07
CA TYR A 187 10.08 -17.25 21.28
C TYR A 187 9.86 -18.52 22.14
N HIS A 188 10.00 -18.44 23.46
CA HIS A 188 9.79 -19.56 24.38
C HIS A 188 8.32 -19.76 24.77
N ASN A 189 7.44 -18.80 24.50
CA ASN A 189 6.05 -18.84 24.93
C ASN A 189 5.12 -18.53 23.75
N SER A 190 4.17 -19.43 23.48
CA SER A 190 3.18 -19.28 22.41
C SER A 190 2.27 -18.06 22.60
N SER A 191 1.98 -17.65 23.86
CA SER A 191 1.20 -16.43 24.14
C SER A 191 1.87 -15.19 23.60
N PHE A 192 3.16 -15.00 23.88
CA PHE A 192 3.92 -13.85 23.39
C PHE A 192 4.03 -13.84 21.87
N ILE A 193 4.23 -15.00 21.25
CA ILE A 193 4.23 -15.10 19.78
C ILE A 193 2.87 -14.71 19.20
N ASN A 194 1.78 -15.11 19.85
CA ASN A 194 0.43 -14.76 19.41
C ASN A 194 0.13 -13.26 19.55
N GLU A 195 0.64 -12.62 20.60
CA GLU A 195 0.52 -11.17 20.81
C GLU A 195 1.28 -10.35 19.77
N LEU A 196 2.35 -10.88 19.18
CA LEU A 196 3.13 -10.18 18.14
C LEU A 196 2.34 -9.97 16.84
N GLY A 197 1.47 -10.89 16.45
CA GLY A 197 0.67 -10.78 15.23
C GLY A 197 1.49 -10.42 13.98
N TYR A 198 1.19 -9.27 13.34
CA TYR A 198 1.96 -8.81 12.17
C TYR A 198 3.42 -8.44 12.49
N LEU A 199 3.72 -8.07 13.74
CA LEU A 199 5.08 -7.73 14.17
C LEU A 199 6.03 -8.94 14.11
N LEU A 200 5.49 -10.17 14.11
CA LEU A 200 6.26 -11.39 13.90
C LEU A 200 7.08 -11.35 12.60
N CYS A 201 6.56 -10.68 11.56
CA CYS A 201 7.24 -10.49 10.29
C CYS A 201 8.39 -9.45 10.33
N GLY A 202 8.63 -8.79 11.46
CA GLY A 202 9.80 -7.96 11.68
C GLY A 202 11.04 -8.73 12.13
N PHE A 203 10.86 -9.90 12.73
CA PHE A 203 11.98 -10.68 13.27
C PHE A 203 12.81 -11.33 12.16
N PRO A 204 14.14 -11.37 12.30
CA PRO A 204 14.99 -12.01 11.30
C PRO A 204 14.70 -13.53 11.26
N PRO A 205 14.89 -14.19 10.09
CA PRO A 205 14.67 -15.64 9.96
C PRO A 205 15.43 -16.48 10.99
N SER A 206 16.63 -16.04 11.39
CA SER A 206 17.45 -16.70 12.41
C SER A 206 16.81 -16.70 13.80
N ASP A 207 16.05 -15.65 14.14
CA ASP A 207 15.35 -15.58 15.41
C ASP A 207 14.02 -16.36 15.35
N LEU A 208 13.30 -16.29 14.23
CA LEU A 208 12.09 -17.10 14.01
C LEU A 208 12.40 -18.60 14.10
N ALA A 209 13.56 -19.04 13.61
CA ALA A 209 14.01 -20.43 13.68
C ALA A 209 14.28 -20.94 15.11
N LYS A 210 14.34 -20.05 16.12
CA LYS A 210 14.51 -20.44 17.54
C LYS A 210 13.21 -20.91 18.19
N ILE A 211 12.06 -20.65 17.56
CA ILE A 211 10.76 -21.14 18.04
C ILE A 211 10.79 -22.67 18.03
N SER A 212 10.56 -23.30 19.18
CA SER A 212 10.58 -24.75 19.25
C SER A 212 9.38 -25.36 18.48
N PRO A 213 9.53 -26.56 17.91
CA PRO A 213 8.44 -27.25 17.22
C PRO A 213 7.18 -27.44 18.08
N THR A 214 7.34 -27.67 19.38
CA THR A 214 6.22 -27.85 20.31
C THR A 214 5.44 -26.55 20.52
N ILE A 215 6.15 -25.44 20.74
CA ILE A 215 5.56 -24.11 20.88
C ILE A 215 4.89 -23.68 19.58
N PHE A 216 5.47 -24.01 18.42
CA PHE A 216 4.89 -23.68 17.12
C PHE A 216 3.47 -24.24 16.95
N LYS A 217 3.17 -25.44 17.47
CA LYS A 217 1.83 -26.04 17.39
C LYS A 217 0.78 -25.24 18.15
N GLU A 218 1.18 -24.54 19.21
CA GLU A 218 0.32 -23.74 20.07
C GLU A 218 0.05 -22.34 19.51
N ILE A 219 0.81 -21.90 18.50
CA ILE A 219 0.58 -20.63 17.83
C ILE A 219 -0.80 -20.65 17.16
N SER A 220 -1.58 -19.60 17.37
CA SER A 220 -2.94 -19.47 16.88
C SER A 220 -3.00 -19.35 15.35
N PHE A 221 -4.11 -19.81 14.77
CA PHE A 221 -4.38 -19.64 13.34
C PHE A 221 -4.34 -18.16 12.93
N GLU A 222 -4.84 -17.26 13.76
CA GLU A 222 -4.85 -15.82 13.47
C GLU A 222 -3.43 -15.29 13.26
N THR A 223 -2.50 -15.64 14.14
CA THR A 223 -1.09 -15.25 14.02
C THR A 223 -0.45 -15.85 12.77
N LEU A 224 -0.66 -17.15 12.52
CA LEU A 224 -0.12 -17.81 11.34
C LEU A 224 -0.69 -17.24 10.03
N SER A 225 -1.96 -16.82 10.01
CA SER A 225 -2.56 -16.18 8.84
C SER A 225 -1.90 -14.83 8.49
N LYS A 226 -1.44 -14.08 9.50
CA LYS A 226 -0.74 -12.81 9.34
C LYS A 226 0.66 -12.97 8.74
N THR A 227 1.26 -14.17 8.83
CA THR A 227 2.58 -14.46 8.24
C THR A 227 2.64 -14.36 6.72
N GLY A 228 1.49 -14.27 6.04
CA GLY A 228 1.44 -13.98 4.60
C GLY A 228 2.02 -12.62 4.20
N LYS A 229 2.30 -11.75 5.19
CA LYS A 229 3.01 -10.48 5.00
C LYS A 229 4.51 -10.57 5.25
N CYS A 230 4.99 -11.69 5.76
CA CYS A 230 6.41 -11.91 6.01
C CYS A 230 7.16 -12.08 4.69
N ASN A 231 8.46 -11.80 4.72
CA ASN A 231 9.33 -12.11 3.59
C ASN A 231 9.46 -13.63 3.38
N ILE A 232 9.88 -14.03 2.18
CA ILE A 232 9.98 -15.45 1.80
C ILE A 232 10.95 -16.22 2.71
N LYS A 233 12.05 -15.61 3.18
CA LYS A 233 13.02 -16.26 4.07
C LYS A 233 12.43 -16.50 5.46
N GLN A 234 11.67 -15.55 5.99
CA GLN A 234 10.97 -15.65 7.27
C GLN A 234 9.87 -16.72 7.21
N ALA A 235 9.05 -16.68 6.16
CA ALA A 235 8.00 -17.69 5.95
C ALA A 235 8.60 -19.10 5.80
N LYS A 236 9.74 -19.24 5.11
CA LYS A 236 10.48 -20.52 5.01
C LYS A 236 11.04 -20.98 6.35
N ALA A 237 11.54 -20.07 7.20
CA ALA A 237 12.02 -20.43 8.53
C ALA A 237 10.87 -21.00 9.38
N LEU A 238 9.72 -20.33 9.42
CA LEU A 238 8.52 -20.82 10.11
C LEU A 238 8.00 -22.13 9.51
N TYR A 239 7.99 -22.25 8.19
CA TYR A 239 7.61 -23.49 7.51
C TYR A 239 8.55 -24.65 7.85
N SER A 240 9.85 -24.40 7.99
CA SER A 240 10.82 -25.44 8.37
C SER A 240 10.58 -26.00 9.76
N ILE A 241 10.01 -25.19 10.67
CA ILE A 241 9.58 -25.63 11.99
C ILE A 241 8.31 -26.48 11.88
N ALA A 242 7.36 -26.08 11.02
CA ALA A 242 6.11 -26.81 10.82
C ALA A 242 6.33 -28.26 10.35
N ILE A 243 7.27 -28.49 9.43
CA ILE A 243 7.59 -29.83 8.91
C ILE A 243 8.39 -30.69 9.90
N HIS A 244 8.84 -30.11 11.02
CA HIS A 244 9.58 -30.87 12.03
C HIS A 244 8.67 -31.95 12.64
N ARG A 245 9.25 -33.13 12.94
CA ARG A 245 8.52 -34.29 13.49
C ARG A 245 7.74 -33.99 14.78
N ASP A 246 8.27 -33.08 15.59
CA ASP A 246 7.69 -32.68 16.88
C ASP A 246 6.64 -31.55 16.74
N ALA A 247 6.48 -31.00 15.53
CA ALA A 247 5.42 -30.05 15.17
C ALA A 247 4.26 -30.77 14.45
N TYR A 248 4.15 -30.60 13.12
CA TYR A 248 3.15 -31.26 12.29
C TYR A 248 3.73 -32.40 11.44
N GLY A 249 5.07 -32.48 11.31
CA GLY A 249 5.75 -33.48 10.49
C GLY A 249 5.58 -33.27 8.99
N GLU A 250 5.85 -34.32 8.23
CA GLU A 250 5.85 -34.30 6.77
C GLU A 250 4.47 -33.99 6.15
N PRO A 251 4.39 -33.29 4.99
CA PRO A 251 3.13 -32.83 4.40
C PRO A 251 2.07 -33.91 4.13
N TYR A 252 2.49 -35.15 3.83
CA TYR A 252 1.58 -36.26 3.58
C TYR A 252 0.79 -36.70 4.83
N LYS A 253 1.21 -36.29 6.03
CA LYS A 253 0.53 -36.56 7.30
C LYS A 253 -0.45 -35.48 7.72
N TRP A 254 -0.45 -34.32 7.05
CA TRP A 254 -1.28 -33.19 7.43
C TRP A 254 -2.75 -33.47 7.13
N SER A 255 -3.60 -33.25 8.13
CA SER A 255 -5.04 -33.25 7.95
C SER A 255 -5.54 -31.87 7.46
N SER A 256 -6.84 -31.77 7.23
CA SER A 256 -7.50 -30.48 6.94
C SER A 256 -7.25 -29.46 8.05
N HIS A 257 -7.10 -29.89 9.30
CA HIS A 257 -6.83 -28.98 10.42
C HIS A 257 -5.45 -28.33 10.31
N GLU A 258 -4.39 -29.10 10.07
CA GLU A 258 -3.03 -28.56 9.93
C GLU A 258 -2.90 -27.66 8.70
N ILE A 259 -3.47 -28.05 7.55
CA ILE A 259 -3.45 -27.21 6.34
C ILE A 259 -4.17 -25.88 6.57
N GLY A 260 -5.34 -25.92 7.22
CA GLY A 260 -6.08 -24.72 7.59
C GLY A 260 -5.26 -23.81 8.50
N ARG A 261 -4.60 -24.38 9.53
CA ARG A 261 -3.76 -23.64 10.48
C ARG A 261 -2.55 -23.00 9.82
N LEU A 262 -1.85 -23.72 8.94
CA LEU A 262 -0.67 -23.21 8.24
C LEU A 262 -1.00 -22.00 7.38
N SER A 263 -2.22 -21.92 6.84
CA SER A 263 -2.71 -20.74 6.13
C SER A 263 -1.67 -20.23 5.10
N ALA A 264 -1.22 -18.99 5.22
CA ALA A 264 -0.23 -18.41 4.33
C ALA A 264 1.11 -19.17 4.26
N LEU A 265 1.54 -19.84 5.33
CA LEU A 265 2.77 -20.66 5.34
C LEU A 265 2.67 -21.85 4.40
N PHE A 266 1.48 -22.35 4.11
CA PHE A 266 1.28 -23.44 3.16
C PHE A 266 1.79 -23.09 1.76
N THR A 267 1.86 -21.80 1.40
CA THR A 267 2.47 -21.36 0.13
C THR A 267 3.96 -21.73 0.01
N CYS A 268 4.64 -22.02 1.12
CA CYS A 268 6.04 -22.43 1.16
C CYS A 268 6.26 -23.91 0.80
N ILE A 269 5.21 -24.74 0.75
CA ILE A 269 5.31 -26.18 0.47
C ILE A 269 6.14 -26.49 -0.79
N PRO A 270 7.12 -27.41 -0.75
CA PRO A 270 7.84 -27.82 -1.95
C PRO A 270 6.88 -28.37 -3.01
N LYS A 271 7.19 -28.12 -4.28
CA LYS A 271 6.33 -28.53 -5.40
C LYS A 271 6.03 -30.03 -5.39
N ILE A 272 7.03 -30.85 -5.09
CA ILE A 272 6.96 -32.31 -5.07
C ILE A 272 6.01 -32.85 -3.99
N ASP A 273 5.82 -32.10 -2.90
CA ASP A 273 5.04 -32.58 -1.75
C ASP A 273 3.54 -32.28 -1.90
N ILE A 274 3.16 -31.42 -2.84
CA ILE A 274 1.76 -31.03 -3.07
C ILE A 274 0.90 -32.24 -3.45
N SER A 275 1.41 -33.10 -4.33
CA SER A 275 0.70 -34.31 -4.75
C SER A 275 0.54 -35.35 -3.64
N SER A 276 1.35 -35.26 -2.57
CA SER A 276 1.32 -36.18 -1.44
C SER A 276 0.24 -35.85 -0.40
N ILE A 277 -0.37 -34.68 -0.51
CA ILE A 277 -1.40 -34.21 0.42
C ILE A 277 -2.67 -35.07 0.29
N GLN A 278 -3.19 -35.49 1.43
CA GLN A 278 -4.42 -36.27 1.53
C GLN A 278 -5.61 -35.52 0.92
N LEU A 279 -6.49 -36.23 0.24
CA LEU A 279 -7.62 -35.64 -0.51
C LEU A 279 -8.58 -34.87 0.40
N GLU A 280 -8.76 -35.35 1.63
CA GLU A 280 -9.57 -34.74 2.68
C GLU A 280 -9.00 -33.39 3.11
N ALA A 281 -7.67 -33.31 3.21
CA ALA A 281 -6.96 -32.13 3.67
C ALA A 281 -6.99 -30.98 2.64
N VAL A 282 -7.06 -31.31 1.34
CA VAL A 282 -7.14 -30.32 0.25
C VAL A 282 -8.36 -29.40 0.34
N THR A 283 -9.45 -29.86 0.96
CA THR A 283 -10.65 -29.05 1.19
C THR A 283 -10.39 -27.81 2.05
N ALA A 284 -9.36 -27.85 2.91
CA ALA A 284 -8.99 -26.76 3.81
C ALA A 284 -8.10 -25.68 3.17
N ILE A 285 -7.66 -25.88 1.92
CA ILE A 285 -6.86 -24.87 1.22
C ILE A 285 -7.73 -23.64 0.93
N SER A 286 -7.39 -22.53 1.57
CA SER A 286 -8.17 -21.30 1.42
C SER A 286 -7.97 -20.65 0.04
N PRO A 287 -8.97 -19.89 -0.45
CA PRO A 287 -8.86 -19.10 -1.68
C PRO A 287 -7.65 -18.15 -1.70
N GLU A 288 -7.32 -17.57 -0.56
CA GLU A 288 -6.22 -16.60 -0.39
C GLU A 288 -4.87 -17.30 -0.56
N VAL A 289 -4.69 -18.46 0.06
CA VAL A 289 -3.50 -19.30 -0.07
C VAL A 289 -3.29 -19.71 -1.52
N LEU A 290 -4.35 -20.18 -2.18
CA LEU A 290 -4.27 -20.58 -3.57
C LEU A 290 -3.97 -19.40 -4.49
N THR A 291 -4.44 -18.19 -4.18
CA THR A 291 -4.13 -16.97 -4.94
C THR A 291 -2.67 -16.58 -4.79
N ALA A 292 -2.12 -16.67 -3.58
CA ALA A 292 -0.73 -16.33 -3.26
C ALA A 292 0.29 -17.38 -3.74
N MET A 293 -0.11 -18.64 -3.89
CA MET A 293 0.77 -19.73 -4.30
C MET A 293 1.40 -19.47 -5.68
N ASN A 294 2.67 -19.85 -5.87
CA ASN A 294 3.33 -19.76 -7.17
C ASN A 294 2.61 -20.64 -8.22
N LYS A 295 2.43 -20.12 -9.44
CA LYS A 295 1.77 -20.81 -10.56
C LYS A 295 2.42 -22.15 -10.91
N GLU A 296 3.74 -22.30 -10.77
CA GLU A 296 4.45 -23.56 -11.04
C GLU A 296 4.04 -24.68 -10.08
N LYS A 297 3.71 -24.32 -8.83
CA LYS A 297 3.24 -25.28 -7.82
C LYS A 297 1.85 -25.81 -8.13
N LEU A 298 1.02 -25.03 -8.84
CA LEU A 298 -0.35 -25.43 -9.17
C LEU A 298 -0.41 -26.69 -10.07
N GLU A 299 0.64 -26.97 -10.83
CA GLU A 299 0.71 -28.15 -11.70
C GLU A 299 0.84 -29.46 -10.94
N TYR A 300 1.24 -29.41 -9.67
CA TYR A 300 1.46 -30.59 -8.85
C TYR A 300 0.20 -31.04 -8.12
N PHE A 301 -0.92 -30.30 -8.23
CA PHE A 301 -2.21 -30.79 -7.76
C PHE A 301 -2.74 -31.89 -8.68
N THR A 302 -3.12 -33.02 -8.09
CA THR A 302 -3.74 -34.11 -8.84
C THR A 302 -5.18 -33.74 -9.22
N LYS A 303 -5.70 -34.38 -10.28
CA LYS A 303 -7.11 -34.19 -10.70
C LYS A 303 -8.09 -34.44 -9.55
N GLN A 304 -7.84 -35.47 -8.74
CA GLN A 304 -8.67 -35.81 -7.59
C GLN A 304 -8.63 -34.72 -6.52
N GLN A 305 -7.44 -34.17 -6.23
CA GLN A 305 -7.29 -33.05 -5.30
C GLN A 305 -8.07 -31.82 -5.79
N ILE A 306 -7.93 -31.44 -7.07
CA ILE A 306 -8.64 -30.29 -7.65
C ILE A 306 -10.16 -30.44 -7.56
N LEU A 307 -10.68 -31.66 -7.80
CA LEU A 307 -12.11 -31.94 -7.70
C LEU A 307 -12.63 -31.83 -6.26
N ARG A 308 -11.78 -32.13 -5.26
CA ARG A 308 -12.10 -32.04 -3.83
C ARG A 308 -11.92 -30.64 -3.24
N MET A 309 -11.26 -29.71 -3.93
CA MET A 309 -11.17 -28.32 -3.46
C MET A 309 -12.57 -27.69 -3.29
N ASN A 310 -12.68 -26.76 -2.34
CA ASN A 310 -13.86 -25.91 -2.23
C ASN A 310 -14.17 -25.23 -3.59
N PRO A 311 -15.45 -25.09 -4.01
CA PRO A 311 -15.82 -24.49 -5.29
C PRO A 311 -15.15 -23.15 -5.59
N LYS A 312 -15.01 -22.27 -4.58
CA LYS A 312 -14.35 -20.96 -4.72
C LYS A 312 -12.85 -21.13 -5.00
N THR A 313 -12.17 -21.98 -4.23
CA THR A 313 -10.75 -22.32 -4.41
C THR A 313 -10.52 -22.97 -5.78
N ARG A 314 -11.36 -23.94 -6.17
CA ARG A 314 -11.31 -24.62 -7.47
C ARG A 314 -11.47 -23.64 -8.64
N ARG A 315 -12.38 -22.67 -8.54
CA ARG A 315 -12.55 -21.63 -9.56
C ARG A 315 -11.28 -20.79 -9.74
N ILE A 316 -10.66 -20.38 -8.63
CA ILE A 316 -9.38 -19.64 -8.66
C ILE A 316 -8.30 -20.50 -9.32
N TYR A 317 -8.21 -21.78 -8.98
CA TYR A 317 -7.26 -22.71 -9.60
C TYR A 317 -7.41 -22.72 -11.13
N ILE A 318 -8.63 -22.99 -11.62
CA ILE A 318 -8.93 -23.10 -13.05
C ILE A 318 -8.57 -21.81 -13.78
N LEU A 319 -8.98 -20.65 -13.25
CA LEU A 319 -8.68 -19.35 -13.86
C LEU A 319 -7.17 -19.10 -13.93
N ARG A 320 -6.42 -19.41 -12.87
CA ARG A 320 -4.96 -19.22 -12.86
C ARG A 320 -4.25 -20.14 -13.84
N MET A 321 -4.72 -21.38 -14.00
CA MET A 321 -4.18 -22.33 -14.97
C MET A 321 -4.51 -21.95 -16.42
N GLN A 322 -5.74 -21.49 -16.69
CA GLN A 322 -6.13 -21.00 -18.01
C GLN A 322 -5.31 -19.78 -18.44
N LEU A 323 -5.13 -18.81 -17.53
CA LEU A 323 -4.30 -17.63 -17.80
C LEU A 323 -2.85 -18.02 -18.09
N LYS A 324 -2.29 -19.01 -17.39
CA LYS A 324 -0.93 -19.50 -17.69
C LYS A 324 -0.81 -19.97 -19.14
N ASN A 325 -1.79 -20.73 -19.63
CA ASN A 325 -1.78 -21.28 -20.97
C ASN A 325 -1.95 -20.20 -22.05
N THR A 326 -2.77 -19.16 -21.80
CA THR A 326 -2.95 -18.06 -22.77
C THR A 326 -1.72 -17.15 -22.88
N TYR A 327 -1.03 -16.86 -21.76
CA TYR A 327 0.22 -16.10 -21.82
C TYR A 327 1.31 -16.83 -22.61
N ASN A 328 1.44 -18.15 -22.42
CA ASN A 328 2.42 -18.95 -23.15
C ASN A 328 2.16 -18.98 -24.67
N MET A 329 0.89 -18.95 -25.09
CA MET A 329 0.52 -18.86 -26.51
C MET A 329 0.93 -17.53 -27.16
N ASN A 330 0.93 -16.43 -26.41
CA ASN A 330 1.39 -15.13 -26.92
C ASN A 330 2.91 -15.10 -27.11
N ASP A 331 3.68 -15.81 -26.27
CA ASP A 331 5.13 -15.96 -26.46
C ASP A 331 5.44 -16.85 -27.67
N VAL A 332 4.65 -17.89 -27.92
CA VAL A 332 4.72 -18.71 -29.15
C VAL A 332 4.36 -17.89 -30.39
N ALA A 333 3.33 -17.04 -30.33
CA ALA A 333 2.96 -16.15 -31.43
C ALA A 333 4.04 -15.09 -31.73
N ARG A 334 4.73 -14.59 -30.70
CA ARG A 334 5.85 -13.65 -30.85
C ARG A 334 7.12 -14.31 -31.42
N GLN A 335 7.42 -15.56 -31.03
CA GLN A 335 8.54 -16.31 -31.61
C GLN A 335 8.26 -16.72 -33.06
N SER A 336 7.01 -17.03 -33.41
CA SER A 336 6.56 -17.27 -34.79
C SER A 336 6.74 -16.04 -35.70
N GLY A 337 6.76 -14.82 -35.14
CA GLY A 337 7.03 -13.58 -35.88
C GLY A 337 8.49 -13.36 -36.28
N ASN A 338 9.45 -14.05 -35.65
CA ASN A 338 10.89 -13.91 -35.94
C ASN A 338 11.46 -15.03 -36.82
N SER A 339 10.65 -16.04 -37.16
CA SER A 339 11.02 -17.12 -38.08
C SER A 339 10.13 -17.10 -39.33
N ARG A 340 10.28 -16.06 -40.16
CA ARG A 340 9.84 -16.12 -41.57
C ARG A 340 10.87 -15.49 -42.50
N THR A 341 11.89 -16.27 -42.81
CA THR A 341 12.33 -16.38 -44.21
C THR A 341 11.42 -17.41 -44.88
N ILE A 342 10.46 -16.90 -45.65
CA ILE A 342 9.97 -17.39 -46.94
C ILE A 342 9.71 -18.91 -47.05
N ASN A 343 8.42 -19.29 -47.02
CA ASN A 343 7.78 -19.85 -48.21
C ASN A 343 6.26 -19.79 -48.09
N GLN A 344 5.64 -19.20 -49.10
CA GLN A 344 4.21 -18.90 -49.20
C GLN A 344 3.39 -20.13 -49.58
N ASN A 345 2.08 -20.00 -49.32
CA ASN A 345 0.95 -20.77 -49.81
C ASN A 345 0.54 -21.97 -48.94
N ILE A 346 -0.42 -21.70 -48.05
CA ILE A 346 -1.68 -22.45 -47.91
C ILE A 346 -2.66 -21.56 -47.14
N VAL A 347 -3.74 -21.18 -47.80
CA VAL A 347 -4.93 -20.57 -47.19
C VAL A 347 -5.72 -21.71 -46.54
N LEU A 348 -5.96 -21.63 -45.23
CA LEU A 348 -6.96 -22.47 -44.56
C LEU A 348 -7.88 -21.60 -43.69
N PRO A 349 -9.19 -21.92 -43.66
CA PRO A 349 -10.20 -21.12 -42.98
C PRO A 349 -10.20 -21.42 -41.47
N PHE A 350 -10.28 -20.36 -40.66
CA PHE A 350 -10.53 -20.45 -39.23
C PHE A 350 -12.00 -20.86 -38.97
N PRO A 351 -12.28 -21.90 -38.18
CA PRO A 351 -13.60 -22.05 -37.57
C PRO A 351 -13.66 -21.22 -36.29
N LEU A 352 -14.63 -20.30 -36.23
CA LEU A 352 -15.08 -19.66 -35.00
C LEU A 352 -15.68 -20.76 -34.09
N ILE A 353 -15.02 -21.06 -32.96
CA ILE A 353 -15.63 -21.87 -31.90
C ILE A 353 -16.26 -20.91 -30.90
N ILE A 354 -17.57 -20.75 -30.98
CA ILE A 354 -18.41 -20.13 -29.94
C ILE A 354 -18.67 -21.20 -28.89
N VAL A 355 -18.10 -21.06 -27.69
CA VAL A 355 -18.44 -21.90 -26.54
C VAL A 355 -19.60 -21.25 -25.79
N THR A 356 -20.78 -21.85 -25.90
CA THR A 356 -21.94 -21.56 -25.04
C THR A 356 -21.69 -22.14 -23.65
N LEU A 357 -21.61 -21.27 -22.64
CA LEU A 357 -21.64 -21.66 -21.23
C LEU A 357 -23.08 -22.01 -20.85
N THR A 358 -23.40 -23.30 -20.78
CA THR A 358 -24.61 -23.78 -20.11
C THR A 358 -24.37 -23.78 -18.60
N TYR A 359 -25.16 -22.96 -17.90
CA TYR A 359 -25.35 -23.03 -16.45
C TYR A 359 -25.95 -24.41 -16.11
N PHE A 360 -25.28 -25.16 -15.24
CA PHE A 360 -25.88 -26.30 -14.55
C PHE A 360 -25.90 -25.98 -13.06
N ASP A 361 -27.10 -25.72 -12.54
CA ASP A 361 -27.39 -25.69 -11.11
C ASP A 361 -27.45 -27.13 -10.60
N PHE A 362 -26.64 -27.43 -9.59
CA PHE A 362 -26.90 -28.42 -8.54
C PHE A 362 -26.09 -28.06 -7.29
#